data_AF-A0A960USV7-F1
#
_entry.id   AF-A0A960USV7-F1
#
_cell.length_a   1.000
_cell.length_b   1.000
_cell.length_c   1.000
_cell.angle_alpha   90.00
_cell.angle_beta   90.00
_cell.angle_gamma   90.00
#
_symmetry.space_group_name_H-M   'P 1'
#
loop_
_entity.id
_entity.type
_entity.pdbx_description
1 polymer ?
#
loop_
_entity_poly.entity_id
_entity_poly.type
_entity_poly.pdbx_seq_one_letter_code
_entity_poly.pdbx_strand_id
1 'polypeptide(L)'
;MNSNQIVRTGSNSFADLQVRGSESGAMIRIKQNSEFSLSGRKFEKKKEIIAELKKGNAMFDLNKLPVDEDFHATSPTVVAAVRGTKYALQVQGDSTRVEVFDGSVAARPRIQALEDLPPEVRERSKVVNDALEELKKKEQVLEAGKATDVEAVELSPEVKKAVDEAEAASGLEDPARAEEVARKLDTALEGNKGAIDEGIQKYSAPPAENIADPELKEKLEEYNELIRLEKEKLKDESVKEAVQQRNAQNSGQLMRRIEKVFNKPSETLVLNNGGRVSGVVIQIGSVYYVYTVNGQLAYPESQVSGIEF
;
A
#
# COMPACT_ATOMS: atom_id res chain seq x y z
N MET A 1 12.09 4.46 0.00
CA MET A 1 11.90 3.65 -1.21
C MET A 1 12.11 4.55 -2.41
N ASN A 2 12.76 4.05 -3.45
CA ASN A 2 12.79 4.71 -4.77
C ASN A 2 11.49 4.40 -5.52
N SER A 3 11.18 5.16 -6.58
CA SER A 3 10.06 4.86 -7.46
C SER A 3 10.17 3.42 -8.01
N ASN A 4 9.05 2.73 -8.15
CA ASN A 4 8.92 1.33 -8.62
C ASN A 4 9.47 0.23 -7.70
N GLN A 5 9.80 0.54 -6.44
CA GLN A 5 10.11 -0.51 -5.46
C GLN A 5 8.84 -1.18 -4.94
N ILE A 6 8.90 -2.51 -4.80
CA ILE A 6 7.81 -3.32 -4.25
C ILE A 6 8.23 -3.83 -2.87
N VAL A 7 7.38 -3.61 -1.88
CA VAL A 7 7.46 -4.24 -0.55
C VAL A 7 6.60 -5.48 -0.54
N ARG A 8 7.18 -6.59 -0.09
CA ARG A 8 6.50 -7.87 0.07
C ARG A 8 6.59 -8.33 1.52
N THR A 9 5.47 -8.76 2.06
CA THR A 9 5.38 -9.33 3.40
C THR A 9 5.01 -10.80 3.31
N GLY A 10 5.74 -11.65 4.02
CA GLY A 10 5.44 -13.07 4.12
C GLY A 10 4.33 -13.36 5.12
N SER A 11 4.13 -14.64 5.42
CA SER A 11 3.25 -15.08 6.51
C SER A 11 3.79 -14.62 7.86
N ASN A 12 2.89 -14.29 8.81
CA ASN A 12 3.25 -13.77 10.14
C ASN A 12 4.20 -12.56 10.09
N SER A 13 4.07 -11.73 9.06
CA SER A 13 4.93 -10.56 8.86
C SER A 13 4.07 -9.34 8.57
N PHE A 14 4.53 -8.17 8.99
CA PHE A 14 3.98 -6.89 8.53
C PHE A 14 5.12 -5.89 8.39
N ALA A 15 4.87 -4.81 7.66
CA ALA A 15 5.80 -3.69 7.54
C ALA A 15 5.06 -2.38 7.79
N ASP A 16 5.55 -1.57 8.73
CA ASP A 16 5.08 -0.20 8.95
C ASP A 16 5.98 0.74 8.14
N LEU A 17 5.39 1.47 7.19
CA LEU A 17 6.06 2.46 6.35
C LEU A 17 5.59 3.87 6.70
N GLN A 18 6.53 4.80 6.84
CA GLN A 18 6.22 6.23 6.92
C GLN A 18 6.69 6.93 5.64
N VAL A 19 5.79 7.63 4.96
CA VAL A 19 6.12 8.36 3.73
C VAL A 19 6.89 9.63 4.07
N ARG A 20 8.06 9.80 3.44
CA ARG A 20 8.92 10.98 3.55
C ARG A 20 8.56 12.03 2.49
N GLY A 21 8.83 13.31 2.76
CA GLY A 21 8.63 14.41 1.80
C GLY A 21 7.16 14.82 1.58
N SER A 22 6.27 14.19 2.34
CA SER A 22 4.83 14.44 2.40
C SER A 22 4.50 15.16 3.70
N GLU A 23 3.63 16.17 3.63
CA GLU A 23 3.14 16.86 4.82
C GLU A 23 1.99 16.09 5.50
N SER A 24 1.44 15.07 4.83
CA SER A 24 0.44 14.15 5.38
C SER A 24 0.96 13.31 6.55
N GLY A 25 2.29 13.10 6.63
CA GLY A 25 2.89 12.16 7.57
C GLY A 25 2.31 10.74 7.45
N ALA A 26 1.92 10.33 6.23
CA ALA A 26 1.27 9.07 5.95
C ALA A 26 2.01 7.87 6.57
N MET A 27 1.29 7.11 7.37
CA MET A 27 1.69 5.80 7.85
C MET A 27 0.91 4.72 7.14
N ILE A 28 1.61 3.67 6.70
CA ILE A 28 1.03 2.56 5.96
C ILE A 28 1.51 1.27 6.63
N ARG A 29 0.60 0.46 7.16
CA ARG A 29 0.92 -0.90 7.60
C ARG A 29 0.54 -1.88 6.52
N ILE A 30 1.53 -2.56 5.96
CA ILE A 30 1.36 -3.66 5.00
C ILE A 30 1.30 -4.95 5.82
N LYS A 31 0.17 -5.64 5.81
CA LYS A 31 -0.03 -6.88 6.58
C LYS A 31 0.56 -8.08 5.85
N GLN A 32 0.49 -9.25 6.46
CA GLN A 32 1.03 -10.49 5.90
C GLN A 32 0.51 -10.82 4.50
N ASN A 33 1.32 -11.55 3.73
CA ASN A 33 1.01 -12.05 2.38
C ASN A 33 0.59 -10.93 1.41
N SER A 34 1.20 -9.74 1.53
CA SER A 34 0.83 -8.57 0.73
C SER A 34 1.96 -8.12 -0.20
N GLU A 35 1.57 -7.50 -1.31
CA GLU A 35 2.48 -6.84 -2.26
C GLU A 35 2.06 -5.39 -2.44
N PHE A 36 2.97 -4.46 -2.16
CA PHE A 36 2.69 -3.04 -2.11
C PHE A 36 3.78 -2.22 -2.82
N SER A 37 3.37 -1.20 -3.58
CA SER A 37 4.27 -0.22 -4.21
C SER A 37 3.89 1.20 -3.79
N LEU A 38 4.90 2.07 -3.68
CA LEU A 38 4.69 3.49 -3.45
C LEU A 38 5.38 4.28 -4.55
N SER A 39 4.64 5.18 -5.18
CA SER A 39 5.17 6.13 -6.15
C SER A 39 4.70 7.54 -5.82
N GLY A 40 5.45 8.52 -6.29
CA GLY A 40 5.10 9.92 -6.12
C GLY A 40 5.39 10.67 -7.40
N ARG A 41 4.47 11.55 -7.79
CA ARG A 41 4.61 12.44 -8.95
C ARG A 41 4.49 13.88 -8.47
N LYS A 42 5.20 14.78 -9.15
CA LYS A 42 5.08 16.20 -8.91
C LYS A 42 4.66 16.86 -10.22
N PHE A 43 3.44 17.39 -10.24
CA PHE A 43 2.91 18.17 -11.34
C PHE A 43 2.86 19.63 -10.92
N GLU A 44 3.71 20.46 -11.52
CA GLU A 44 3.86 21.88 -11.16
C GLU A 44 4.06 22.09 -9.64
N LYS A 45 3.03 22.58 -8.94
CA LYS A 45 2.99 22.81 -7.49
C LYS A 45 2.29 21.70 -6.72
N LYS A 46 1.59 20.78 -7.38
CA LYS A 46 0.90 19.66 -6.74
C LYS A 46 1.79 18.43 -6.62
N LYS A 47 1.71 17.76 -5.48
CA LYS A 47 2.31 16.46 -5.24
C LYS A 47 1.22 15.41 -5.23
N GLU A 48 1.41 14.36 -6.00
CA GLU A 48 0.52 13.21 -6.03
C GLU A 48 1.28 12.00 -5.47
N ILE A 49 0.70 11.34 -4.47
CA ILE A 49 1.26 10.13 -3.87
C ILE A 49 0.31 8.98 -4.21
N ILE A 50 0.85 7.95 -4.84
CA ILE A 50 0.09 6.76 -5.23
C ILE A 50 0.64 5.57 -4.47
N ALA A 51 -0.20 5.01 -3.60
CA ALA A 51 0.07 3.84 -2.78
C ALA A 51 -0.72 2.65 -3.34
N GLU A 52 -0.04 1.75 -4.03
CA GLU A 52 -0.67 0.63 -4.73
C GLU A 52 -0.55 -0.67 -3.92
N LEU A 53 -1.69 -1.27 -3.58
CA LEU A 53 -1.80 -2.60 -2.99
C LEU A 53 -2.20 -3.61 -4.07
N LYS A 54 -1.24 -4.40 -4.56
CA LYS A 54 -1.47 -5.39 -5.60
C LYS A 54 -2.16 -6.66 -5.06
N LYS A 55 -1.85 -7.01 -3.81
CA LYS A 55 -2.36 -8.19 -3.12
C LYS A 55 -2.33 -7.99 -1.62
N GLY A 56 -3.26 -8.63 -0.92
CA GLY A 56 -3.27 -8.71 0.54
C GLY A 56 -3.99 -7.53 1.18
N ASN A 57 -3.47 -7.04 2.30
CA ASN A 57 -4.15 -6.04 3.13
C ASN A 57 -3.19 -4.91 3.54
N ALA A 58 -3.65 -3.67 3.45
CA ALA A 58 -2.93 -2.51 3.96
C ALA A 58 -3.85 -1.60 4.78
N MET A 59 -3.31 -1.04 5.86
CA MET A 59 -3.93 0.00 6.67
C MET A 59 -3.22 1.32 6.42
N PHE A 60 -4.00 2.39 6.31
CA PHE A 60 -3.52 3.72 6.00
C PHE A 60 -3.97 4.68 7.09
N ASP A 61 -3.00 5.41 7.66
CA ASP A 61 -3.23 6.43 8.68
C ASP A 61 -2.61 7.74 8.21
N LEU A 62 -3.48 8.61 7.69
CA LEU A 62 -3.11 9.86 7.06
C LEU A 62 -3.53 11.02 7.95
N ASN A 63 -2.62 11.97 8.20
CA ASN A 63 -3.06 13.26 8.73
C ASN A 63 -3.73 14.06 7.60
N LYS A 64 -4.40 15.15 7.98
CA LYS A 64 -5.00 16.08 7.03
C LYS A 64 -3.99 16.53 5.98
N LEU A 65 -4.31 16.28 4.71
CA LEU A 65 -3.49 16.68 3.57
C LEU A 65 -3.57 18.20 3.33
N PRO A 66 -2.44 18.84 2.99
CA PRO A 66 -2.45 20.22 2.49
C PRO A 66 -3.15 20.27 1.11
N VAL A 67 -3.47 21.47 0.65
CA VAL A 67 -4.27 21.67 -0.58
C VAL A 67 -3.50 21.31 -1.85
N ASP A 68 -2.17 21.29 -1.79
CA ASP A 68 -1.25 20.98 -2.87
C ASP A 68 -0.74 19.53 -2.83
N GLU A 69 -1.38 18.65 -2.06
CA GLU A 69 -1.01 17.24 -1.97
C GLU A 69 -2.24 16.33 -2.07
N ASP A 70 -2.21 15.44 -3.06
CA ASP A 70 -3.22 14.41 -3.29
C ASP A 70 -2.64 13.04 -2.92
N PHE A 71 -3.41 12.22 -2.19
CA PHE A 71 -3.05 10.86 -1.83
C PHE A 71 -4.09 9.89 -2.38
N HIS A 72 -3.63 8.93 -3.18
CA HIS A 72 -4.45 7.87 -3.76
C HIS A 72 -3.93 6.53 -3.26
N ALA A 73 -4.81 5.72 -2.65
CA ALA A 73 -4.55 4.31 -2.48
C ALA A 73 -5.27 3.53 -3.59
N THR A 74 -4.54 2.68 -4.30
CA THR A 74 -5.07 1.91 -5.42
C THR A 74 -4.94 0.43 -5.17
N SER A 75 -5.89 -0.35 -5.68
CA SER A 75 -5.83 -1.80 -5.78
C SER A 75 -6.22 -2.22 -7.21
N PRO A 76 -6.22 -3.50 -7.59
CA PRO A 76 -6.69 -3.92 -8.91
C PRO A 76 -8.08 -3.40 -9.30
N THR A 77 -8.98 -3.21 -8.32
CA THR A 77 -10.39 -2.88 -8.57
C THR A 77 -10.84 -1.52 -8.06
N VAL A 78 -10.08 -0.85 -7.18
CA VAL A 78 -10.48 0.44 -6.59
C VAL A 78 -9.38 1.48 -6.65
N VAL A 79 -9.80 2.73 -6.84
CA VAL A 79 -9.01 3.92 -6.47
C VAL A 79 -9.71 4.63 -5.33
N ALA A 80 -9.02 4.75 -4.20
CA ALA A 80 -9.45 5.44 -3.00
C ALA A 80 -8.71 6.79 -2.91
N ALA A 81 -9.43 7.89 -3.11
CA ALA A 81 -8.97 9.25 -2.86
C ALA A 81 -9.38 9.68 -1.44
N VAL A 82 -8.45 10.26 -0.69
CA VAL A 82 -8.60 10.44 0.75
C VAL A 82 -8.04 11.76 1.22
N ARG A 83 -8.59 12.29 2.32
CA ARG A 83 -8.10 13.52 2.95
C ARG A 83 -8.17 13.44 4.47
N GLY A 84 -7.09 12.96 5.08
CA GLY A 84 -6.97 12.86 6.54
C GLY A 84 -7.90 11.79 7.11
N THR A 85 -7.57 10.52 6.86
CA THR A 85 -8.47 9.38 7.05
C THR A 85 -7.68 8.19 7.61
N LYS A 86 -8.34 7.38 8.46
CA LYS A 86 -7.90 6.01 8.80
C LYS A 86 -8.76 5.01 8.05
N TYR A 87 -8.15 4.22 7.18
CA TYR A 87 -8.89 3.28 6.33
C TYR A 87 -8.01 2.10 5.92
N ALA A 88 -8.63 0.99 5.55
CA ALA A 88 -7.94 -0.20 5.05
C ALA A 88 -8.43 -0.59 3.66
N LEU A 89 -7.50 -1.19 2.90
CA LEU A 89 -7.79 -1.90 1.66
C LEU A 89 -7.45 -3.37 1.84
N GLN A 90 -8.33 -4.24 1.37
CA GLN A 90 -8.15 -5.69 1.36
C GLN A 90 -8.52 -6.24 -0.01
N VAL A 91 -7.54 -6.77 -0.74
CA VAL A 91 -7.75 -7.38 -2.05
C VAL A 91 -8.27 -8.82 -1.88
N GLN A 92 -9.45 -9.11 -2.42
CA GLN A 92 -10.19 -10.37 -2.28
C GLN A 92 -10.45 -11.02 -3.65
N GLY A 93 -9.39 -11.44 -4.35
CA GLY A 93 -9.52 -11.97 -5.70
C GLY A 93 -9.98 -10.87 -6.66
N ASP A 94 -11.23 -10.95 -7.11
CA ASP A 94 -11.82 -10.06 -8.12
C ASP A 94 -12.53 -8.83 -7.52
N SER A 95 -12.40 -8.61 -6.20
CA SER A 95 -12.89 -7.41 -5.53
C SER A 95 -11.85 -6.84 -4.56
N THR A 96 -12.09 -5.60 -4.10
CA THR A 96 -11.32 -4.98 -3.02
C THR A 96 -12.28 -4.41 -1.99
N ARG A 97 -12.12 -4.86 -0.75
CA ARG A 97 -12.84 -4.30 0.39
C ARG A 97 -12.17 -3.00 0.84
N VAL A 98 -12.96 -1.95 0.94
CA VAL A 98 -12.58 -0.64 1.47
C VAL A 98 -13.28 -0.46 2.80
N GLU A 99 -12.51 -0.23 3.86
CA GLU A 99 -13.04 -0.03 5.22
C GLU A 99 -12.58 1.32 5.76
N VAL A 100 -13.51 2.16 6.22
CA VAL A 100 -13.20 3.49 6.75
C VAL A 100 -13.46 3.50 8.25
N PHE A 101 -12.43 3.84 9.03
CA PHE A 101 -12.50 3.84 10.50
C PHE A 101 -12.56 5.25 11.09
N ASP A 102 -11.99 6.23 10.39
CA ASP A 102 -12.04 7.65 10.74
C ASP A 102 -11.92 8.50 9.48
N GLY A 103 -12.66 9.61 9.41
CA GLY A 103 -12.73 10.47 8.23
C GLY A 103 -13.64 9.95 7.12
N SER A 104 -13.25 10.19 5.86
CA SER A 104 -13.97 9.71 4.68
C SER A 104 -13.04 9.30 3.54
N VAL A 105 -13.54 8.40 2.69
CA VAL A 105 -12.85 7.90 1.49
C VAL A 105 -13.78 8.05 0.30
N ALA A 106 -13.30 8.68 -0.76
CA ALA A 106 -13.94 8.65 -2.07
C ALA A 106 -13.39 7.45 -2.84
N ALA A 107 -14.22 6.42 -3.02
CA ALA A 107 -13.85 5.18 -3.70
C ALA A 107 -14.53 5.12 -5.08
N ARG A 108 -13.76 4.84 -6.12
CA ARG A 108 -14.29 4.58 -7.46
C ARG A 108 -13.75 3.26 -8.01
N PRO A 109 -14.50 2.57 -8.88
CA PRO A 109 -13.96 1.43 -9.62
C PRO A 109 -12.71 1.84 -10.40
N ARG A 110 -11.76 0.91 -10.49
CA ARG A 110 -10.55 0.99 -11.30
C ARG A 110 -10.63 -0.06 -12.40
N ILE A 111 -10.25 0.33 -13.60
CA ILE A 111 -9.90 -0.63 -14.65
C ILE A 111 -8.37 -0.65 -14.72
N GLN A 112 -7.76 -1.67 -14.10
CA GLN A 112 -6.31 -1.77 -13.99
C GLN A 112 -5.60 -1.61 -15.35
N ALA A 113 -6.08 -2.32 -16.37
CA ALA A 113 -5.53 -2.28 -17.72
C ALA A 113 -5.41 -0.85 -18.27
N LEU A 114 -6.43 -0.01 -18.08
CA LEU A 114 -6.43 1.36 -18.59
C LEU A 114 -5.60 2.32 -17.73
N GLU A 115 -5.58 2.11 -16.41
CA GLU A 115 -4.88 3.01 -15.49
C GLU A 115 -3.39 2.75 -15.35
N ASP A 116 -2.94 1.51 -15.61
CA ASP A 116 -1.53 1.08 -15.53
C ASP A 116 -0.74 1.42 -16.78
N LEU A 117 -1.42 1.82 -17.86
CA LEU A 117 -0.79 2.37 -19.05
C LEU A 117 0.19 3.49 -18.68
N PRO A 118 1.35 3.57 -19.37
CA PRO A 118 2.29 4.66 -19.16
C PRO A 118 1.60 6.02 -19.25
N PRO A 119 1.93 6.97 -18.35
CA PRO A 119 1.25 8.26 -18.29
C PRO A 119 1.19 8.97 -19.64
N GLU A 120 2.27 8.92 -20.42
CA GLU A 120 2.39 9.59 -21.71
C GLU A 120 1.43 9.02 -22.76
N VAL A 121 1.15 7.71 -22.72
CA VAL A 121 0.18 7.05 -23.62
C VAL A 121 -1.23 7.31 -23.13
N ARG A 122 -1.47 7.13 -21.83
CA ARG A 122 -2.76 7.28 -21.17
C ARG A 122 -3.33 8.69 -21.35
N GLU A 123 -2.50 9.71 -21.16
CA GLU A 123 -2.90 11.12 -21.27
C GLU A 123 -3.18 11.55 -22.72
N ARG A 124 -2.60 10.86 -23.72
CA ARG A 124 -2.79 11.18 -25.15
C ARG A 124 -3.93 10.40 -25.80
N SER A 125 -4.30 9.25 -25.26
CA SER A 125 -5.43 8.45 -25.77
C SER A 125 -6.75 9.09 -25.37
N LYS A 126 -7.56 9.46 -26.37
CA LYS A 126 -8.88 10.04 -26.12
C LYS A 126 -9.85 9.02 -25.55
N VAL A 127 -9.84 7.78 -26.07
CA VAL A 127 -10.77 6.74 -25.62
C VAL A 127 -10.49 6.34 -24.17
N VAL A 128 -9.22 6.23 -23.80
CA VAL A 128 -8.82 5.94 -22.41
C VAL A 128 -9.25 7.08 -21.49
N ASN A 129 -8.96 8.34 -21.83
CA ASN A 129 -9.35 9.49 -21.02
C ASN A 129 -10.87 9.58 -20.84
N ASP A 130 -11.66 9.41 -21.91
CA ASP A 130 -13.12 9.38 -21.84
C ASP A 130 -13.60 8.30 -20.84
N ALA A 131 -13.05 7.09 -20.92
CA ALA A 131 -13.39 5.99 -20.01
C ALA A 131 -13.03 6.29 -18.55
N LEU A 132 -11.86 6.89 -18.29
CA LEU A 132 -11.43 7.28 -16.95
C LEU A 132 -12.34 8.38 -16.36
N GLU A 133 -12.81 9.33 -17.16
CA GLU A 133 -13.78 10.34 -16.73
C GLU A 133 -15.15 9.74 -16.41
N GLU A 134 -15.61 8.74 -17.17
CA GLU A 134 -16.83 8.00 -16.83
C GLU A 134 -16.69 7.20 -15.52
N LEU A 135 -15.54 6.56 -15.28
CA LEU A 135 -15.26 5.89 -14.00
C LEU A 135 -15.30 6.84 -12.81
N LYS A 136 -14.78 8.08 -12.95
CA LYS A 136 -14.85 9.10 -11.90
C LYS A 136 -16.29 9.44 -11.50
N LYS A 137 -17.24 9.40 -12.42
CA LYS A 137 -18.66 9.66 -12.12
C LYS A 137 -19.30 8.54 -11.29
N LYS A 138 -18.66 7.37 -11.20
CA LYS A 138 -19.10 6.22 -10.38
C LYS A 138 -18.51 6.24 -8.96
N GLU A 139 -17.92 7.37 -8.56
CA GLU A 139 -17.37 7.55 -7.22
C GLU A 139 -18.45 7.46 -6.14
N GLN A 140 -18.14 6.74 -5.08
CA GLN A 140 -18.93 6.58 -3.87
C GLN A 140 -18.12 7.07 -2.68
N VAL A 141 -18.72 7.94 -1.86
CA VAL A 141 -18.10 8.41 -0.63
C VAL A 141 -18.49 7.50 0.53
N LEU A 142 -17.49 6.97 1.23
CA LEU A 142 -17.62 6.17 2.44
C LEU A 142 -17.23 7.02 3.66
N GLU A 143 -18.07 7.00 4.68
CA GLU A 143 -17.82 7.67 5.96
C GLU A 143 -17.26 6.69 7.01
N ALA A 144 -16.77 7.21 8.13
CA ALA A 144 -16.29 6.39 9.24
C ALA A 144 -17.33 5.35 9.71
N GLY A 145 -16.85 4.13 9.97
CA GLY A 145 -17.67 2.97 10.32
C GLY A 145 -18.31 2.27 9.12
N LYS A 146 -18.01 2.68 7.89
CA LYS A 146 -18.55 2.06 6.67
C LYS A 146 -17.52 1.19 5.96
N ALA A 147 -18.02 0.15 5.30
CA ALA A 147 -17.26 -0.67 4.38
C ALA A 147 -18.03 -0.87 3.07
N THR A 148 -17.30 -1.18 1.99
CA THR A 148 -17.88 -1.65 0.73
C THR A 148 -16.89 -2.55 0.00
N ASP A 149 -17.39 -3.47 -0.80
CA ASP A 149 -16.60 -4.31 -1.69
C ASP A 149 -16.69 -3.76 -3.10
N VAL A 150 -15.56 -3.35 -3.70
CA VAL A 150 -15.50 -2.82 -5.06
C VAL A 150 -15.06 -3.92 -6.00
N GLU A 151 -15.98 -4.39 -6.83
CA GLU A 151 -15.73 -5.43 -7.83
C GLU A 151 -14.94 -4.90 -9.04
N ALA A 152 -14.22 -5.80 -9.71
CA ALA A 152 -13.55 -5.51 -10.96
C ALA A 152 -14.56 -5.12 -12.05
N VAL A 153 -14.21 -4.10 -12.85
CA VAL A 153 -14.96 -3.80 -14.06
C VAL A 153 -14.49 -4.72 -15.17
N GLU A 154 -15.38 -5.59 -15.63
CA GLU A 154 -15.07 -6.54 -16.70
C GLU A 154 -14.84 -5.82 -18.03
N LEU A 155 -13.68 -6.10 -18.63
CA LEU A 155 -13.35 -5.69 -19.98
C LEU A 155 -13.41 -6.86 -20.93
N SER A 156 -13.79 -6.60 -22.18
CA SER A 156 -13.75 -7.61 -23.23
C SER A 156 -12.29 -8.05 -23.51
N PRO A 157 -12.08 -9.30 -23.95
CA PRO A 157 -10.75 -9.79 -24.31
C PRO A 157 -10.02 -8.93 -25.35
N GLU A 158 -10.77 -8.34 -26.29
CA GLU A 158 -10.24 -7.47 -27.34
C GLU A 158 -9.67 -6.17 -26.76
N VAL A 159 -10.35 -5.57 -25.78
CA VAL A 159 -9.86 -4.38 -25.07
C VAL A 159 -8.59 -4.72 -24.28
N LYS A 160 -8.58 -5.82 -23.52
CA LYS A 160 -7.40 -6.26 -22.76
C LYS A 160 -6.20 -6.45 -23.69
N LYS A 161 -6.39 -7.15 -24.82
CA LYS A 161 -5.34 -7.37 -25.82
C LYS A 161 -4.79 -6.06 -26.41
N ALA A 162 -5.67 -5.12 -26.76
CA ALA A 162 -5.24 -3.83 -27.32
C ALA A 162 -4.38 -3.03 -26.32
N VAL A 163 -4.74 -3.08 -25.03
CA VAL A 163 -3.98 -2.45 -23.95
C VAL A 163 -2.63 -3.13 -23.75
N ASP A 164 -2.59 -4.46 -23.70
CA ASP A 164 -1.34 -5.23 -23.54
C ASP A 164 -0.35 -4.95 -24.68
N GLU A 165 -0.85 -4.85 -25.92
CA GLU A 165 -0.05 -4.46 -27.09
C GLU A 165 0.50 -3.03 -26.97
N ALA A 166 -0.30 -2.09 -26.46
CA ALA A 166 0.13 -0.71 -26.23
C ALA A 166 1.19 -0.62 -25.11
N GLU A 167 1.01 -1.35 -24.01
CA GLU A 167 1.99 -1.43 -22.92
C GLU A 167 3.31 -2.00 -23.43
N ALA A 168 3.29 -3.12 -24.18
CA ALA A 168 4.50 -3.69 -24.77
C ALA A 168 5.19 -2.74 -25.77
N ALA A 169 4.41 -1.97 -26.54
CA ALA A 169 4.95 -1.04 -27.53
C ALA A 169 5.53 0.25 -26.92
N SER A 170 5.13 0.60 -25.70
CA SER A 170 5.47 1.85 -25.01
C SER A 170 6.85 1.89 -24.34
N GLY A 171 7.63 0.80 -24.40
CA GLY A 171 8.88 0.61 -23.65
C GLY A 171 10.07 1.55 -23.95
N LEU A 172 9.88 2.76 -24.48
CA LEU A 172 10.91 3.79 -24.64
C LEU A 172 10.31 5.17 -24.34
N GLU A 173 11.00 5.98 -23.53
CA GLU A 173 10.67 7.37 -23.14
C GLU A 173 10.75 8.37 -24.33
N ASP A 174 10.28 8.00 -25.53
CA ASP A 174 10.21 8.86 -26.71
C ASP A 174 8.79 9.43 -26.88
N PRO A 175 8.60 10.76 -26.74
CA PRO A 175 7.31 11.42 -26.90
C PRO A 175 6.64 11.17 -28.27
N ALA A 176 7.41 11.04 -29.34
CA ALA A 176 6.85 10.77 -30.68
C ALA A 176 6.28 9.34 -30.77
N ARG A 177 6.94 8.39 -30.10
CA ARG A 177 6.48 7.01 -30.00
C ARG A 177 5.26 6.89 -29.10
N ALA A 178 5.20 7.61 -27.99
CA ALA A 178 4.02 7.63 -27.11
C ALA A 178 2.77 8.15 -27.84
N GLU A 179 2.91 9.18 -28.67
CA GLU A 179 1.84 9.69 -29.54
C GLU A 179 1.38 8.64 -30.57
N GLU A 180 2.30 7.94 -31.22
CA GLU A 180 1.97 6.89 -32.19
C GLU A 180 1.24 5.71 -31.52
N VAL A 181 1.74 5.26 -30.36
CA VAL A 181 1.13 4.18 -29.57
C VAL A 181 -0.27 4.58 -29.11
N ALA A 182 -0.45 5.80 -28.61
CA ALA A 182 -1.76 6.31 -28.20
C ALA A 182 -2.77 6.35 -29.36
N ARG A 183 -2.36 6.78 -30.56
CA ARG A 183 -3.24 6.77 -31.75
C ARG A 183 -3.64 5.37 -32.19
N LYS A 184 -2.69 4.42 -32.15
CA LYS A 184 -2.96 3.01 -32.46
C LYS A 184 -3.92 2.41 -31.45
N LEU A 185 -3.71 2.70 -30.16
CA LEU A 185 -4.60 2.29 -29.09
C LEU A 185 -6.00 2.87 -29.27
N ASP A 186 -6.13 4.18 -29.53
CA ASP A 186 -7.42 4.82 -29.81
C ASP A 186 -8.14 4.15 -30.98
N THR A 187 -7.44 3.90 -32.09
CA THR A 187 -8.02 3.22 -33.26
C THR A 187 -8.54 1.81 -32.90
N ALA A 188 -7.78 1.06 -32.10
CA ALA A 188 -8.16 -0.28 -31.66
C ALA A 188 -9.33 -0.27 -30.66
N LEU A 189 -9.35 0.72 -29.76
CA LEU A 189 -10.39 0.86 -28.75
C LEU A 189 -11.66 1.51 -29.29
N GLU A 190 -11.60 2.36 -30.31
CA GLU A 190 -12.79 2.98 -30.94
C GLU A 190 -13.76 1.92 -31.48
N GLY A 191 -13.24 0.86 -32.10
CA GLY A 191 -14.04 -0.28 -32.53
C GLY A 191 -14.69 -1.08 -31.39
N ASN A 192 -14.18 -0.92 -30.17
CA ASN A 192 -14.64 -1.62 -28.96
C ASN A 192 -15.21 -0.66 -27.89
N LYS A 193 -15.38 0.62 -28.21
CA LYS A 193 -15.78 1.65 -27.24
C LYS A 193 -17.12 1.31 -26.56
N GLY A 194 -18.07 0.77 -27.33
CA GLY A 194 -19.34 0.31 -26.79
C GLY A 194 -19.21 -0.76 -25.71
N ALA A 195 -18.23 -1.67 -25.81
CA ALA A 195 -17.99 -2.70 -24.80
C ALA A 195 -17.37 -2.13 -23.51
N ILE A 196 -16.49 -1.13 -23.65
CA ILE A 196 -15.91 -0.40 -22.50
C ILE A 196 -17.03 0.36 -21.77
N ASP A 197 -17.82 1.13 -22.52
CA ASP A 197 -18.94 1.91 -21.99
C ASP A 197 -19.97 0.99 -21.31
N GLU A 198 -20.28 -0.16 -21.91
CA GLU A 198 -21.19 -1.15 -21.34
C GLU A 198 -20.66 -1.73 -20.03
N GLY A 199 -19.37 -2.04 -19.94
CA GLY A 199 -18.74 -2.50 -18.70
C GLY A 199 -18.84 -1.46 -17.57
N ILE A 200 -18.53 -0.20 -17.88
CA ILE A 200 -18.62 0.91 -16.91
C ILE A 200 -20.08 1.20 -16.52
N GLN A 201 -21.01 1.11 -17.47
CA GLN A 201 -22.44 1.33 -17.20
C GLN A 201 -23.04 0.22 -16.34
N LYS A 202 -22.70 -1.04 -16.62
CA LYS A 202 -23.13 -2.21 -15.84
C LYS A 202 -22.59 -2.18 -14.42
N TYR A 203 -21.41 -1.61 -14.21
CA TYR A 203 -20.89 -1.42 -12.86
C TYR A 203 -21.87 -0.57 -12.03
N SER A 204 -22.27 -1.17 -10.90
CA SER A 204 -23.07 -0.53 -9.86
C SER A 204 -22.28 -0.61 -8.57
N ALA A 205 -22.05 0.54 -7.93
CA ALA A 205 -21.32 0.59 -6.67
C ALA A 205 -22.14 -0.15 -5.58
N PRO A 206 -21.57 -1.16 -4.90
CA PRO A 206 -22.30 -1.87 -3.86
C PRO A 206 -22.68 -0.93 -2.70
N PRO A 207 -23.80 -1.23 -2.01
CA PRO A 207 -24.24 -0.41 -0.89
C PRO A 207 -23.20 -0.47 0.24
N ALA A 208 -22.92 0.68 0.84
CA ALA A 208 -22.04 0.75 2.00
C ALA A 208 -22.68 0.06 3.21
N GLU A 209 -21.98 -0.91 3.79
CA GLU A 209 -22.39 -1.61 5.00
C GLU A 209 -21.72 -1.03 6.25
N ASN A 210 -22.29 -1.34 7.43
CA ASN A 210 -21.68 -0.95 8.70
C ASN A 210 -20.63 -1.97 9.13
N ILE A 211 -19.47 -1.48 9.55
CA ILE A 211 -18.48 -2.30 10.25
C ILE A 211 -19.01 -2.57 11.65
N ALA A 212 -18.90 -3.81 12.13
CA ALA A 212 -19.37 -4.16 13.46
C ALA A 212 -18.52 -3.46 14.56
N ASP A 213 -19.16 -2.97 15.63
CA ASP A 213 -18.48 -2.24 16.70
C ASP A 213 -17.25 -2.96 17.29
N PRO A 214 -17.26 -4.28 17.54
CA PRO A 214 -16.08 -4.98 18.04
C PRO A 214 -14.91 -4.93 17.05
N GLU A 215 -15.20 -5.11 15.76
CA GLU A 215 -14.20 -5.05 14.68
C GLU A 215 -13.64 -3.64 14.52
N LEU A 216 -14.50 -2.62 14.54
CA LEU A 216 -14.09 -1.21 14.50
C LEU A 216 -13.12 -0.88 15.65
N LYS A 217 -13.43 -1.33 16.88
CA LYS A 217 -12.55 -1.11 18.04
C LYS A 217 -11.21 -1.82 17.88
N GLU A 218 -11.20 -3.09 17.47
CA GLU A 218 -9.98 -3.85 17.24
C GLU A 218 -9.06 -3.15 16.22
N LYS A 219 -9.62 -2.68 15.10
CA LYS A 219 -8.85 -1.97 14.07
C LYS A 219 -8.29 -0.65 14.58
N LEU A 220 -9.09 0.12 15.34
CA LEU A 220 -8.64 1.38 15.95
C LEU A 220 -7.52 1.15 16.98
N GLU A 221 -7.56 0.07 17.76
CA GLU A 221 -6.46 -0.33 18.64
C GLU A 221 -5.21 -0.67 17.83
N GLU A 222 -5.35 -1.38 16.72
CA GLU A 222 -4.23 -1.69 15.83
C GLU A 222 -3.58 -0.42 15.24
N TYR A 223 -4.36 0.63 14.92
CA TYR A 223 -3.82 1.94 14.53
C TYR A 223 -2.99 2.59 15.64
N ASN A 224 -3.37 2.42 16.91
CA ASN A 224 -2.63 2.97 18.05
C ASN A 224 -1.26 2.28 18.25
N GLU A 225 -1.04 1.12 17.62
CA GLU A 225 0.27 0.47 17.60
C GLU A 225 1.25 1.11 16.60
N LEU A 226 0.78 2.00 15.70
CA LEU A 226 1.63 2.68 14.72
C LEU A 226 2.43 3.79 15.41
N ILE A 227 3.75 3.71 15.29
CA ILE A 227 4.66 4.66 15.93
C ILE A 227 5.32 5.51 14.86
N ARG A 228 4.93 6.78 14.79
CA ARG A 228 5.44 7.77 13.83
C ARG A 228 6.77 8.34 14.30
N LEU A 229 7.68 8.58 13.35
CA LEU A 229 8.75 9.54 13.54
C LEU A 229 8.20 10.95 13.40
N GLU A 230 8.73 11.86 14.22
CA GLU A 230 8.46 13.29 14.12
C GLU A 230 8.93 13.83 12.77
N LYS A 231 8.14 14.75 12.19
CA LYS A 231 8.37 15.29 10.85
C LYS A 231 9.77 15.91 10.67
N GLU A 232 10.27 16.58 11.72
CA GLU A 232 11.58 17.23 11.70
C GLU A 232 12.72 16.21 11.52
N LYS A 233 12.58 15.03 12.14
CA LYS A 233 13.54 13.93 12.06
C LYS A 233 13.51 13.18 10.73
N LEU A 234 12.54 13.46 9.85
CA LEU A 234 12.43 12.85 8.52
C LEU A 234 13.20 13.62 7.43
N LYS A 235 13.71 14.82 7.74
CA LYS A 235 14.29 15.73 6.74
C LYS A 235 15.80 15.55 6.50
N ASP A 236 16.54 14.95 7.42
CA ASP A 236 18.01 14.82 7.35
C ASP A 236 18.51 13.40 7.04
N GLU A 237 19.81 13.26 6.75
CA GLU A 237 20.50 11.97 6.57
C GLU A 237 20.53 11.09 7.85
N SER A 238 20.16 11.64 9.01
CA SER A 238 20.15 10.98 10.33
C SER A 238 18.93 10.08 10.60
N VAL A 239 18.13 9.72 9.59
CA VAL A 239 16.92 8.89 9.76
C VAL A 239 17.21 7.60 10.56
N LYS A 240 18.37 6.98 10.34
CA LYS A 240 18.76 5.77 11.07
C LYS A 240 18.85 6.01 12.59
N GLU A 241 19.43 7.14 12.99
CA GLU A 241 19.55 7.52 14.41
C GLU A 241 18.18 7.87 14.99
N ALA A 242 17.35 8.59 14.24
CA ALA A 242 15.98 8.90 14.64
C ALA A 242 15.14 7.63 14.86
N VAL A 243 15.27 6.64 13.97
CA VAL A 243 14.66 5.32 14.13
C VAL A 243 15.17 4.66 15.41
N GLN A 244 16.49 4.59 15.63
CA GLN A 244 17.05 3.97 16.83
C GLN A 244 16.59 4.65 18.13
N GLN A 245 16.54 5.98 18.17
CA GLN A 245 16.03 6.73 19.31
C GLN A 245 14.55 6.42 19.58
N ARG A 246 13.72 6.44 18.53
CA ARG A 246 12.31 6.04 18.60
C ARG A 246 12.16 4.60 19.07
N ASN A 247 12.99 3.68 18.59
CA ASN A 247 12.99 2.27 19.01
C ASN A 247 13.31 2.16 20.51
N ALA A 248 14.31 2.89 20.99
CA ALA A 248 14.71 2.88 22.40
C ALA A 248 13.58 3.42 23.31
N GLN A 249 12.99 4.57 22.94
CA GLN A 249 11.88 5.19 23.67
C GLN A 249 10.63 4.31 23.73
N ASN A 250 10.39 3.49 22.69
CA ASN A 250 9.20 2.65 22.57
C ASN A 250 9.53 1.15 22.72
N SER A 251 10.67 0.82 23.32
CA SER A 251 11.22 -0.54 23.34
C SER A 251 10.25 -1.57 23.92
N GLY A 252 9.59 -1.25 25.04
CA GLY A 252 8.60 -2.15 25.65
C GLY A 252 7.39 -2.44 24.75
N GLN A 253 6.82 -1.43 24.09
CA GLN A 253 5.69 -1.63 23.17
C GLN A 253 6.10 -2.42 21.93
N LEU A 254 7.26 -2.09 21.34
CA LEU A 254 7.79 -2.79 20.18
C LEU A 254 8.14 -4.24 20.50
N MET A 255 8.67 -4.51 21.69
CA MET A 255 9.00 -5.86 22.10
C MET A 255 7.74 -6.72 22.24
N ARG A 256 6.69 -6.21 22.91
CA ARG A 256 5.38 -6.89 22.98
C ARG A 256 4.79 -7.17 21.60
N ARG A 257 4.98 -6.27 20.63
CA ARG A 257 4.56 -6.50 19.24
C ARG A 257 5.32 -7.66 18.60
N ILE A 258 6.65 -7.71 18.77
CA ILE A 258 7.47 -8.81 18.27
C ILE A 258 7.06 -10.13 18.93
N GLU A 259 6.83 -10.14 20.24
CA GLU A 259 6.34 -11.32 20.98
C GLU A 259 4.98 -11.82 20.45
N LYS A 260 4.04 -10.90 20.20
CA LYS A 260 2.72 -11.21 19.61
C LYS A 260 2.84 -11.81 18.21
N VAL A 261 3.74 -11.29 17.37
CA VAL A 261 3.96 -11.81 16.01
C VAL A 261 4.50 -13.23 16.01
N PHE A 262 5.48 -13.50 16.86
CA PHE A 262 6.10 -14.82 16.95
C PHE A 262 5.37 -15.77 17.90
N ASN A 263 4.33 -15.27 18.58
CA ASN A 263 3.63 -15.98 19.65
C ASN A 263 4.61 -16.61 20.66
N LYS A 264 5.65 -15.86 21.04
CA LYS A 264 6.74 -16.32 21.90
C LYS A 264 7.25 -15.13 22.75
N PRO A 265 7.46 -15.30 24.07
CA PRO A 265 8.04 -14.24 24.90
C PRO A 265 9.49 -13.94 24.51
N SER A 266 9.97 -12.75 24.85
CA SER A 266 11.39 -12.41 24.74
C SER A 266 12.23 -13.16 25.78
N GLU A 267 13.43 -13.55 25.36
CA GLU A 267 14.44 -14.30 26.11
C GLU A 267 15.79 -13.58 25.94
N THR A 268 16.81 -13.98 26.69
CA THR A 268 18.18 -13.49 26.52
C THR A 268 19.09 -14.60 26.02
N LEU A 269 19.63 -14.42 24.80
CA LEU A 269 20.67 -15.28 24.25
C LEU A 269 22.02 -14.89 24.86
N VAL A 270 22.72 -15.86 25.45
CA VAL A 270 24.05 -15.69 26.04
C VAL A 270 25.09 -16.29 25.11
N LEU A 271 26.12 -15.50 24.80
CA LEU A 271 27.19 -15.86 23.88
C LEU A 271 28.44 -16.32 24.64
N ASN A 272 29.26 -17.16 24.00
CA ASN A 272 30.50 -17.71 24.57
C ASN A 272 31.54 -16.63 24.94
N ASN A 273 31.45 -15.44 24.35
CA ASN A 273 32.29 -14.29 24.70
C ASN A 273 31.74 -13.45 25.87
N GLY A 274 30.67 -13.91 26.53
CA GLY A 274 29.96 -13.20 27.59
C GLY A 274 28.95 -12.16 27.09
N GLY A 275 28.81 -11.98 25.77
CA GLY A 275 27.81 -11.10 25.18
C GLY A 275 26.39 -11.59 25.48
N ARG A 276 25.45 -10.65 25.65
CA ARG A 276 24.06 -10.94 25.97
C ARG A 276 23.14 -10.17 25.05
N VAL A 277 22.16 -10.85 24.47
CA VAL A 277 21.25 -10.27 23.48
C VAL A 277 19.82 -10.64 23.84
N SER A 278 19.01 -9.64 24.22
CA SER A 278 17.61 -9.85 24.57
C SER A 278 16.69 -9.62 23.36
N GLY A 279 15.72 -10.52 23.19
CA GLY A 279 14.73 -10.49 22.11
C GLY A 279 13.99 -11.81 21.99
N VAL A 280 13.13 -11.96 20.98
CA VAL A 280 12.53 -13.27 20.71
C VAL A 280 13.56 -14.15 20.01
N VAL A 281 13.92 -15.28 20.63
CA VAL A 281 14.95 -16.20 20.13
C VAL A 281 14.29 -17.35 19.37
N ILE A 282 14.73 -17.61 18.13
CA ILE A 282 14.27 -18.72 17.29
C ILE A 282 15.48 -19.47 16.74
N GLN A 283 15.53 -20.79 16.96
CA GLN A 283 16.57 -21.63 16.39
C GLN A 283 16.08 -22.27 15.09
N ILE A 284 16.87 -22.16 14.02
CA ILE A 284 16.64 -22.86 12.74
C ILE A 284 17.94 -23.56 12.36
N GLY A 285 17.94 -24.88 12.42
CA GLY A 285 19.16 -25.67 12.27
C GLY A 285 20.20 -25.30 13.33
N SER A 286 21.42 -24.98 12.89
CA SER A 286 22.54 -24.60 13.77
C SER A 286 22.69 -23.09 13.96
N VAL A 287 21.62 -22.31 13.73
CA VAL A 287 21.64 -20.84 13.84
C VAL A 287 20.51 -20.37 14.74
N TYR A 288 20.85 -19.52 15.71
CA TYR A 288 19.93 -18.78 16.55
C TYR A 288 19.68 -17.39 15.95
N TYR A 289 18.41 -17.08 15.72
CA TYR A 289 17.95 -15.76 15.32
C TYR A 289 17.35 -15.04 16.52
N VAL A 290 17.82 -13.83 16.80
CA VAL A 290 17.28 -12.98 17.86
C VAL A 290 16.60 -11.78 17.23
N TYR A 291 15.28 -11.70 17.39
CA TYR A 291 14.45 -10.60 16.90
C TYR A 291 14.37 -9.51 17.97
N THR A 292 14.99 -8.36 17.69
CA THR A 292 15.07 -7.22 18.59
C THR A 292 14.31 -6.02 18.01
N VAL A 293 14.11 -4.98 18.82
CA VAL A 293 13.50 -3.71 18.36
C VAL A 293 14.33 -3.00 17.28
N ASN A 294 15.60 -3.36 17.11
CA ASN A 294 16.52 -2.77 16.12
C ASN A 294 16.78 -3.67 14.91
N GLY A 295 16.11 -4.82 14.84
CA GLY A 295 16.25 -5.78 13.75
C GLY A 295 16.63 -7.17 14.24
N GLN A 296 16.93 -8.02 13.26
CA GLN A 296 17.28 -9.42 13.47
C GLN A 296 18.80 -9.57 13.56
N LEU A 297 19.23 -10.35 14.54
CA LEU A 297 20.61 -10.79 14.70
C LEU A 297 20.67 -12.31 14.52
N ALA A 298 21.77 -12.82 13.96
CA ALA A 298 21.97 -14.24 13.72
C ALA A 298 23.28 -14.69 14.32
N TYR A 299 23.24 -15.77 15.10
CA TYR A 299 24.39 -16.36 15.79
C TYR A 299 24.45 -17.86 15.51
N PRO A 300 25.57 -18.39 14.99
CA PRO A 300 25.74 -19.84 14.90
C PRO A 300 25.78 -20.45 16.31
N GLU A 301 25.30 -21.67 16.45
CA GLU A 301 25.26 -22.41 17.71
C GLU A 301 26.63 -22.49 18.40
N SER A 302 27.72 -22.55 17.63
CA SER A 302 29.10 -22.53 18.16
C SER A 302 29.48 -21.25 18.92
N GLN A 303 28.70 -20.18 18.78
CA GLN A 303 28.89 -18.91 19.51
C GLN A 303 27.96 -18.77 20.71
N VAL A 304 27.00 -19.68 20.91
CA VAL A 304 25.97 -19.59 21.95
C VAL A 304 26.37 -20.45 23.14
N SER A 305 26.28 -19.86 24.33
CA SER A 305 26.50 -20.58 25.60
C SER A 305 25.19 -21.02 26.25
N GLY A 306 24.06 -20.35 25.96
CA GLY A 306 22.76 -20.67 26.54
C GLY A 306 21.68 -19.63 26.29
N ILE A 307 20.49 -19.88 26.85
CA ILE A 307 19.32 -18.99 26.82
C ILE A 307 18.83 -18.79 28.26
N GLU A 308 18.50 -17.56 28.62
CA GLU A 308 17.95 -17.16 29.93
C GLU A 308 16.58 -16.47 29.76
N PHE A 309 15.73 -16.54 30.79
CA PHE A 309 14.39 -15.96 30.84
C PHE A 309 14.34 -14.75 31.79
#